data_AF-A0A174HKF8-F1
#
_entry.id   AF-A0A174HKF8-F1
#
_cell.length_a   1.000
_cell.length_b   1.000
_cell.length_c   1.000
_cell.angle_alpha   90.00
_cell.angle_beta   90.00
_cell.angle_gamma   90.00
#
_symmetry.space_group_name_H-M   'P 1'
#
loop_
_entity.id
_entity.type
_entity.pdbx_description
1 polymer ?
#
loop_
_entity_poly.entity_id
_entity_poly.type
_entity_poly.pdbx_seq_one_letter_code
_entity_poly.pdbx_strand_id
1 'polypeptide(L)'
;MSGGYFNRHMIAFGEIANSIERDIARALQPKPEKIHKDYWTIYEKDSFVSYHSYMGFASYEDAESFLLTDKTIVKAEQKYSEQHFFVDGVIFQSTTRYMSGTSDGERIPVLYSIHHCYYDRYPDDADVLELSDETINVTKEAYRQIRIAEIYATRVDWMMSGDDSEENFRERIKEDLAEFEKEYASKDWIFSDVD
;
A
#
# COMPACT_ATOMS: atom_id res chain seq x y z
N MET A 1 -28.96 37.55 -11.95
CA MET A 1 -27.48 37.55 -11.89
C MET A 1 -27.08 37.90 -10.48
N SER A 2 -27.00 36.91 -9.57
CA SER A 2 -26.53 37.12 -8.20
C SER A 2 -24.99 37.08 -8.20
N GLY A 3 -24.39 38.17 -7.73
CA GLY A 3 -22.94 38.31 -7.60
C GLY A 3 -22.47 37.79 -6.24
N GLY A 4 -22.62 36.49 -6.00
CA GLY A 4 -22.20 35.82 -4.77
C GLY A 4 -20.69 35.67 -4.66
N TYR A 5 -20.14 36.10 -3.52
CA TYR A 5 -18.72 36.14 -3.15
C TYR A 5 -18.11 34.77 -2.76
N PHE A 6 -18.84 33.67 -2.90
CA PHE A 6 -18.38 32.33 -2.48
C PHE A 6 -17.72 31.59 -3.65
N ASN A 7 -16.45 31.25 -3.44
CA ASN A 7 -15.52 30.78 -4.46
C ASN A 7 -15.71 29.27 -4.75
N ARG A 8 -15.20 28.80 -5.90
CA ARG A 8 -15.32 27.43 -6.49
C ARG A 8 -14.94 26.22 -5.59
N HIS A 9 -14.54 26.45 -4.34
CA HIS A 9 -14.12 25.41 -3.41
C HIS A 9 -15.26 24.53 -2.87
N MET A 10 -16.53 24.92 -3.07
CA MET A 10 -17.69 24.10 -2.67
C MET A 10 -17.85 22.84 -3.54
N ILE A 11 -17.43 22.88 -4.81
CA ILE A 11 -17.43 21.73 -5.73
C ILE A 11 -16.52 20.60 -5.19
N ALA A 12 -15.51 20.93 -4.38
CA ALA A 12 -14.56 19.94 -3.89
C ALA A 12 -15.14 19.00 -2.81
N PHE A 13 -16.14 19.41 -2.02
CA PHE A 13 -16.65 18.53 -0.95
C PHE A 13 -17.39 17.32 -1.51
N GLY A 14 -18.27 17.53 -2.49
CA GLY A 14 -18.96 16.44 -3.19
C GLY A 14 -17.98 15.52 -3.92
N GLU A 15 -16.99 16.08 -4.61
CA GLU A 15 -15.94 15.29 -5.28
C GLU A 15 -15.12 14.44 -4.29
N ILE A 16 -14.75 15.01 -3.14
CA ILE A 16 -14.02 14.29 -2.08
C ILE A 16 -14.90 13.18 -1.51
N ALA A 17 -16.17 13.47 -1.18
CA ALA A 17 -17.08 12.47 -0.65
C ALA A 17 -17.29 11.31 -1.64
N ASN A 18 -17.48 11.61 -2.92
CA ASN A 18 -17.59 10.60 -3.99
C ASN A 18 -16.32 9.74 -4.10
N SER A 19 -15.13 10.34 -3.97
CA SER A 19 -13.88 9.58 -3.95
C SER A 19 -13.79 8.65 -2.76
N ILE A 20 -14.15 9.13 -1.57
CA ILE A 20 -14.15 8.33 -0.34
C ILE A 20 -15.12 7.16 -0.46
N GLU A 21 -16.32 7.39 -0.98
CA GLU A 21 -17.33 6.37 -1.20
C GLU A 21 -16.83 5.27 -2.15
N ARG A 22 -16.19 5.65 -3.27
CA ARG A 22 -15.56 4.70 -4.21
C ARG A 22 -14.46 3.87 -3.56
N ASP A 23 -13.60 4.48 -2.76
CA ASP A 23 -12.52 3.76 -2.08
C ASP A 23 -13.06 2.81 -1.00
N ILE A 24 -14.12 3.18 -0.27
CA ILE A 24 -14.80 2.27 0.65
C ILE A 24 -15.37 1.07 -0.12
N ALA A 25 -16.09 1.32 -1.22
CA ALA A 25 -16.65 0.25 -2.04
C ALA A 25 -15.57 -0.69 -2.57
N ARG A 26 -14.48 -0.15 -3.12
CA ARG A 26 -13.32 -0.90 -3.60
C ARG A 26 -12.67 -1.74 -2.50
N ALA A 27 -12.56 -1.22 -1.28
CA ALA A 27 -12.00 -1.96 -0.14
C ALA A 27 -12.92 -3.10 0.35
N LEU A 28 -14.24 -2.95 0.15
CA LEU A 28 -15.26 -3.94 0.51
C LEU A 28 -15.50 -4.99 -0.59
N GLN A 29 -14.97 -4.79 -1.80
CA GLN A 29 -15.08 -5.79 -2.86
C GLN A 29 -14.44 -7.13 -2.43
N PRO A 30 -15.01 -8.27 -2.88
CA PRO A 30 -14.40 -9.57 -2.67
C PRO A 30 -12.97 -9.58 -3.21
N LYS A 31 -12.03 -9.91 -2.32
CA LYS A 31 -10.61 -9.95 -2.67
C LYS A 31 -10.31 -11.24 -3.46
N PRO A 32 -9.51 -11.17 -4.53
CA PRO A 32 -9.09 -12.36 -5.25
C PRO A 32 -8.23 -13.26 -4.35
N GLU A 33 -8.16 -14.55 -4.70
CA GLU A 33 -7.30 -15.49 -3.98
C GLU A 33 -5.83 -15.06 -4.11
N LYS A 34 -5.11 -15.06 -2.98
CA LYS A 34 -3.68 -14.74 -2.99
C LYS A 34 -2.91 -15.91 -3.60
N ILE A 35 -1.93 -15.58 -4.43
CA ILE A 35 -0.96 -16.53 -4.94
C ILE A 35 0.07 -16.76 -3.85
N HIS A 36 0.10 -18.00 -3.34
CA HIS A 36 1.15 -18.44 -2.46
C HIS A 36 2.46 -18.62 -3.25
N LYS A 37 3.50 -17.92 -2.81
CA LYS A 37 4.86 -18.12 -3.31
C LYS A 37 5.66 -18.82 -2.23
N ASP A 38 6.23 -19.96 -2.58
CA ASP A 38 7.13 -20.75 -1.75
C ASP A 38 8.30 -21.19 -2.63
N TYR A 39 9.47 -20.61 -2.39
CA TYR A 39 10.67 -20.89 -3.17
C TYR A 39 11.94 -20.57 -2.37
N TRP A 40 13.05 -21.08 -2.87
CA TRP A 40 14.38 -20.75 -2.38
C TRP A 40 15.04 -19.74 -3.31
N THR A 41 15.75 -18.77 -2.73
CA THR A 41 16.51 -17.74 -3.44
C THR A 41 17.96 -17.73 -2.97
N ILE A 42 18.87 -17.38 -3.86
CA ILE A 42 20.28 -17.16 -3.54
C ILE A 42 20.52 -15.66 -3.51
N TYR A 43 21.06 -15.13 -2.42
CA TYR A 43 21.63 -13.78 -2.41
C TYR A 43 23.13 -13.83 -2.61
N GLU A 44 23.63 -13.04 -3.56
CA GLU A 44 25.03 -12.75 -3.77
C GLU A 44 25.34 -11.37 -3.19
N LYS A 45 26.42 -11.29 -2.41
CA LYS A 45 26.98 -10.06 -1.88
C LYS A 45 28.37 -9.85 -2.45
N ASP A 46 28.48 -8.93 -3.41
CA ASP A 46 29.70 -8.57 -4.11
C ASP A 46 30.22 -7.15 -3.75
N SER A 47 29.48 -6.42 -2.92
CA SER A 47 29.95 -5.22 -2.22
C SER A 47 29.16 -5.02 -0.92
N PHE A 48 29.62 -4.09 -0.08
CA PHE A 48 28.86 -3.69 1.12
C PHE A 48 27.51 -3.05 0.79
N VAL A 49 27.40 -2.37 -0.35
CA VAL A 49 26.24 -1.53 -0.71
C VAL A 49 25.25 -2.21 -1.67
N SER A 50 25.61 -3.36 -2.23
CA SER A 50 24.78 -4.10 -3.19
C SER A 50 24.46 -5.51 -2.70
N TYR A 51 23.29 -6.00 -3.13
CA TYR A 51 22.89 -7.40 -3.09
C TYR A 51 22.27 -7.76 -4.44
N HIS A 52 22.60 -8.95 -4.92
CA HIS A 52 21.99 -9.53 -6.11
C HIS A 52 21.23 -10.79 -5.70
N SER A 53 20.16 -11.14 -6.41
CA SER A 53 19.35 -12.31 -6.09
C SER A 53 19.13 -13.19 -7.31
N TYR A 54 19.32 -14.50 -7.14
CA TYR A 54 18.89 -15.53 -8.08
C TYR A 54 17.68 -16.24 -7.50
N MET A 55 16.50 -16.02 -8.07
CA MET A 55 15.23 -16.49 -7.53
C MET A 55 14.76 -17.78 -8.22
N GLY A 56 13.89 -18.54 -7.54
CA GLY A 56 13.01 -19.51 -8.17
C GLY A 56 13.42 -20.98 -8.06
N PHE A 57 14.18 -21.35 -7.02
CA PHE A 57 14.51 -22.75 -6.76
C PHE A 57 13.39 -23.44 -5.98
N ALA A 58 13.10 -24.70 -6.31
CA ALA A 58 12.05 -25.48 -5.65
C ALA A 58 12.49 -26.02 -4.28
N SER A 59 13.79 -26.19 -4.06
CA SER A 59 14.38 -26.72 -2.83
C SER A 59 15.72 -26.03 -2.51
N TYR A 60 16.18 -26.19 -1.27
CA TYR A 60 17.52 -25.77 -0.87
C TYR A 60 18.59 -26.49 -1.68
N GLU A 61 18.40 -27.79 -1.92
CA GLU A 61 19.33 -28.65 -2.66
C GLU A 61 19.48 -28.21 -4.11
N ASP A 62 18.41 -27.76 -4.76
CA ASP A 62 18.45 -27.22 -6.12
C ASP A 62 19.25 -25.91 -6.17
N ALA A 63 19.02 -25.02 -5.19
CA ALA A 63 19.77 -23.76 -5.07
C ALA A 63 21.26 -24.00 -4.78
N GLU A 64 21.57 -24.93 -3.87
CA GLU A 64 22.95 -25.34 -3.54
C GLU A 64 23.63 -25.95 -4.78
N SER A 65 22.95 -26.84 -5.50
CA SER A 65 23.48 -27.48 -6.70
C SER A 65 23.76 -26.46 -7.82
N PHE A 66 22.88 -25.47 -7.99
CA PHE A 66 23.07 -24.38 -8.93
C PHE A 66 24.33 -23.57 -8.59
N LEU A 67 24.51 -23.16 -7.32
CA LEU A 67 25.71 -22.45 -6.87
C LEU A 67 26.99 -23.26 -7.13
N LEU A 68 26.97 -24.54 -6.76
CA LEU A 68 28.14 -25.42 -6.86
C LEU A 68 28.46 -25.87 -8.30
N THR A 69 27.63 -25.49 -9.28
CA THR A 69 27.99 -25.63 -10.70
C THR A 69 29.22 -24.77 -11.04
N ASP A 70 29.35 -23.61 -10.38
CA ASP A 70 30.60 -22.84 -10.40
C ASP A 70 31.59 -23.43 -9.39
N LYS A 71 32.62 -24.11 -9.92
CA LYS A 71 33.68 -24.76 -9.12
C LYS A 71 34.53 -23.78 -8.31
N THR A 72 34.42 -22.47 -8.57
CA THR A 72 35.11 -21.45 -7.78
C THR A 72 34.35 -21.10 -6.50
N ILE A 73 33.10 -21.55 -6.35
CA ILE A 73 32.28 -21.36 -5.15
C ILE A 73 32.43 -22.56 -4.22
N VAL A 74 32.71 -22.29 -2.94
CA VAL A 74 32.91 -23.31 -1.91
C VAL A 74 32.12 -22.93 -0.65
N LYS A 75 31.89 -23.88 0.26
CA LYS A 75 31.29 -23.58 1.56
C LYS A 75 32.14 -22.54 2.30
N ALA A 76 31.48 -21.53 2.86
CA ALA A 76 32.16 -20.40 3.46
C ALA A 76 32.93 -20.82 4.71
N GLU A 77 34.07 -20.18 4.93
CA GLU A 77 34.78 -20.26 6.21
C GLU A 77 33.94 -19.53 7.27
N GLN A 78 33.79 -20.15 8.45
CA GLN A 78 32.93 -19.65 9.53
C GLN A 78 33.27 -18.22 9.99
N LYS A 79 34.45 -17.70 9.65
CA LYS A 79 34.93 -16.35 9.97
C LYS A 79 34.02 -15.21 9.50
N TYR A 80 33.15 -15.42 8.51
CA TYR A 80 32.23 -14.38 8.03
C TYR A 80 30.89 -14.32 8.77
N SER A 81 30.60 -15.30 9.64
CA SER A 81 29.36 -15.32 10.43
C SER A 81 29.29 -14.16 11.43
N GLU A 82 30.43 -13.67 11.93
CA GLU A 82 30.52 -12.58 12.91
C GLU A 82 30.31 -11.18 12.30
N GLN A 83 30.39 -11.05 10.96
CA GLN A 83 30.32 -9.75 10.26
C GLN A 83 28.90 -9.39 9.78
N HIS A 84 27.89 -10.21 10.10
CA HIS A 84 26.46 -9.96 9.80
C HIS A 84 26.15 -9.55 8.35
N PHE A 85 26.82 -10.17 7.36
CA PHE A 85 26.55 -9.89 5.94
C PHE A 85 25.14 -10.28 5.49
N PHE A 86 24.56 -11.30 6.12
CA PHE A 86 23.20 -11.76 5.90
C PHE A 86 22.57 -12.06 7.26
N VAL A 87 21.24 -11.88 7.36
CA VAL A 87 20.48 -12.20 8.58
C VAL A 87 20.60 -13.69 8.93
N ASP A 88 20.51 -14.55 7.92
CA ASP A 88 20.56 -16.01 8.09
C ASP A 88 21.98 -16.58 8.01
N GLY A 89 22.98 -15.70 7.94
CA GLY A 89 24.40 -16.06 7.87
C GLY A 89 24.90 -16.33 6.45
N VAL A 90 26.21 -16.55 6.35
CA VAL A 90 26.92 -16.80 5.09
C VAL A 90 27.09 -18.30 4.90
N ILE A 91 26.67 -18.83 3.75
CA ILE A 91 26.72 -20.28 3.46
C ILE A 91 27.86 -20.62 2.49
N PHE A 92 28.07 -19.81 1.45
CA PHE A 92 29.14 -20.03 0.47
C PHE A 92 29.97 -18.76 0.22
N GLN A 93 31.18 -18.98 -0.32
CA GLN A 93 32.10 -17.92 -0.71
C GLN A 93 32.77 -18.26 -2.05
N SER A 94 33.13 -17.23 -2.82
CA SER A 94 34.00 -17.40 -3.98
C SER A 94 35.47 -17.54 -3.56
N THR A 95 36.22 -18.35 -4.29
CA THR A 95 37.69 -18.49 -4.14
C THR A 95 38.47 -17.55 -5.05
N THR A 96 37.83 -16.99 -6.07
CA THR A 96 38.45 -16.17 -7.12
C THR A 96 37.95 -14.74 -7.15
N ARG A 97 36.68 -14.51 -6.74
CA ARG A 97 36.05 -13.19 -6.71
C ARG A 97 36.09 -12.60 -5.30
N TYR A 98 36.34 -11.29 -5.25
CA TYR A 98 36.37 -10.51 -4.02
C TYR A 98 35.40 -9.34 -4.13
N MET A 99 34.86 -8.91 -2.98
CA MET A 99 33.97 -7.78 -2.89
C MET A 99 34.67 -6.51 -3.39
N SER A 100 33.89 -5.67 -4.05
CA SER A 100 34.28 -4.31 -4.40
C SER A 100 34.00 -3.35 -3.23
N GLY A 101 34.76 -2.24 -3.15
CA GLY A 101 34.55 -1.20 -2.14
C GLY A 101 34.94 -1.57 -0.71
N THR A 102 35.80 -2.58 -0.53
CA THR A 102 36.43 -2.89 0.76
C THR A 102 37.52 -1.87 1.11
N SER A 103 37.81 -1.68 2.40
CA SER A 103 38.88 -0.78 2.85
C SER A 103 40.26 -1.26 2.36
N ASP A 104 41.20 -0.33 2.14
CA ASP A 104 42.49 -0.62 1.49
C ASP A 104 43.25 -1.77 2.18
N GLY A 105 43.21 -2.94 1.54
CA GLY A 105 43.90 -4.17 1.96
C GLY A 105 42.99 -5.31 2.38
N GLU A 106 41.72 -5.06 2.70
CA GLU A 106 40.79 -6.11 3.11
C GLU A 106 40.24 -6.85 1.88
N ARG A 107 40.57 -8.14 1.76
CA ARG A 107 40.09 -9.01 0.68
C ARG A 107 39.00 -9.93 1.21
N ILE A 108 37.77 -9.44 1.17
CA ILE A 108 36.58 -10.23 1.50
C ILE A 108 36.12 -10.91 0.20
N PRO A 109 35.97 -12.24 0.14
CA PRO A 109 35.44 -12.93 -1.02
C PRO A 109 33.98 -12.52 -1.27
N VAL A 110 33.51 -12.69 -2.50
CA VAL A 110 32.06 -12.59 -2.77
C VAL A 110 31.34 -13.68 -1.96
N LEU A 111 30.29 -13.30 -1.24
CA LEU A 111 29.58 -14.17 -0.31
C LEU A 111 28.19 -14.50 -0.82
N TYR A 112 27.71 -15.68 -0.47
CA TYR A 112 26.41 -16.17 -0.88
C TYR A 112 25.63 -16.74 0.31
N SER A 113 24.32 -16.51 0.30
CA SER A 113 23.36 -17.13 1.20
C SER A 113 22.20 -17.71 0.41
N ILE A 114 21.59 -18.77 0.95
CA ILE A 114 20.38 -19.40 0.41
C ILE A 114 19.26 -19.14 1.42
N HIS A 115 18.17 -18.52 0.98
CA HIS A 115 17.06 -18.14 1.82
C HIS A 115 15.77 -18.79 1.34
N HIS A 116 14.95 -19.22 2.30
CA HIS A 116 13.60 -19.68 2.05
C HIS A 116 12.65 -18.48 2.04
N CYS A 117 11.99 -18.25 0.91
CA CYS A 117 11.03 -17.16 0.75
C CYS A 117 9.64 -17.73 0.61
N TYR A 118 8.79 -17.45 1.59
CA TYR A 118 7.37 -17.76 1.55
C TYR A 118 6.54 -16.51 1.84
N TYR A 119 5.61 -16.17 0.95
CA TYR A 119 4.69 -15.07 1.14
C TYR A 119 3.47 -15.19 0.23
N ASP A 120 2.35 -14.64 0.69
CA ASP A 120 1.14 -14.52 -0.09
C ASP A 120 1.08 -13.15 -0.74
N ARG A 121 0.77 -13.10 -2.03
CA ARG A 121 0.53 -11.83 -2.75
C ARG A 121 -0.70 -11.92 -3.62
N TYR A 122 -1.36 -10.80 -3.88
CA TYR A 122 -2.37 -10.76 -4.93
C TYR A 122 -1.75 -10.95 -6.32
N PRO A 123 -2.54 -11.39 -7.31
CA PRO A 123 -2.15 -11.33 -8.72
C PRO A 123 -1.67 -9.93 -9.10
N ASP A 124 -0.70 -9.83 -10.01
CA ASP A 124 -0.06 -8.54 -10.35
C ASP A 124 -1.03 -7.55 -11.02
N ASP A 125 -2.13 -8.05 -11.61
CA ASP A 125 -3.20 -7.29 -12.24
C ASP A 125 -4.41 -7.02 -11.32
N ALA A 126 -4.36 -7.48 -10.06
CA ALA A 126 -5.46 -7.30 -9.13
C ALA A 126 -5.48 -5.88 -8.54
N ASP A 127 -6.59 -5.16 -8.77
CA ASP A 127 -6.84 -3.86 -8.14
C ASP A 127 -7.43 -4.05 -6.73
N VAL A 128 -6.56 -4.28 -5.74
CA VAL A 128 -6.97 -4.52 -4.35
C VAL A 128 -6.57 -3.36 -3.44
N LEU A 129 -7.57 -2.76 -2.79
CA LEU A 129 -7.38 -1.84 -1.69
C LEU A 129 -7.57 -2.58 -0.36
N GLU A 130 -6.49 -2.99 0.29
CA GLU A 130 -6.56 -3.62 1.62
C GLU A 130 -6.69 -2.56 2.72
N LEU A 131 -7.91 -2.40 3.25
CA LEU A 131 -8.17 -1.67 4.48
C LEU A 131 -8.68 -2.62 5.57
N SER A 132 -8.35 -2.30 6.82
CA SER A 132 -8.94 -2.96 7.99
C SER A 132 -10.37 -2.47 8.19
N ASP A 133 -11.21 -3.29 8.84
CA ASP A 133 -12.59 -2.90 9.18
C ASP A 133 -12.63 -1.63 10.04
N GLU A 134 -11.65 -1.44 10.94
CA GLU A 134 -11.50 -0.23 11.74
C GLU A 134 -11.24 0.99 10.86
N THR A 135 -10.31 0.88 9.92
CA THR A 135 -10.01 1.97 8.97
C THR A 135 -11.23 2.27 8.10
N ILE A 136 -11.94 1.25 7.61
CA ILE A 136 -13.17 1.44 6.81
C ILE A 136 -14.22 2.22 7.61
N ASN A 137 -14.43 1.89 8.89
CA ASN A 137 -15.39 2.60 9.73
C ASN A 137 -14.99 4.06 9.98
N VAL A 138 -13.70 4.34 10.20
CA VAL A 138 -13.19 5.71 10.31
C VAL A 138 -13.40 6.46 9.00
N THR A 139 -13.18 5.82 7.85
CA THR A 139 -13.38 6.41 6.53
C THR A 139 -14.86 6.69 6.25
N LYS A 140 -15.79 5.83 6.69
CA LYS A 140 -17.25 6.08 6.64
C LYS A 140 -17.65 7.31 7.47
N GLU A 141 -17.07 7.48 8.65
CA GLU A 141 -17.30 8.68 9.46
C GLU A 141 -16.71 9.94 8.79
N ALA A 142 -15.54 9.84 8.17
CA ALA A 142 -14.96 10.94 7.40
C ALA A 142 -15.88 11.36 6.24
N TYR A 143 -16.42 10.40 5.48
CA TYR A 143 -17.45 10.65 4.46
C TYR A 143 -18.64 11.40 5.04
N ARG A 144 -19.17 10.93 6.18
CA ARG A 144 -20.32 11.54 6.86
C ARG A 144 -20.07 13.00 7.19
N GLN A 145 -18.92 13.30 7.80
CA GLN A 145 -18.54 14.67 8.17
C GLN A 145 -18.38 15.58 6.95
N ILE A 146 -17.84 15.07 5.85
CA ILE A 146 -17.65 15.84 4.61
C ILE A 146 -19.00 16.16 3.95
N ARG A 147 -19.93 15.20 3.90
CA ARG A 147 -21.29 15.44 3.37
C ARG A 147 -22.07 16.42 4.26
N ILE A 148 -21.92 16.33 5.58
CA ILE A 148 -22.48 17.34 6.50
C ILE A 148 -21.90 18.73 6.17
N ALA A 149 -20.57 18.83 6.01
CA ALA A 149 -19.92 20.09 5.66
C ALA A 149 -20.39 20.65 4.30
N GLU A 150 -20.61 19.79 3.30
CA GLU A 150 -21.16 20.14 1.99
C GLU A 150 -22.56 20.77 2.11
N ILE A 151 -23.45 20.16 2.89
CA ILE A 151 -24.81 20.68 3.15
C ILE A 151 -24.72 22.06 3.81
N TYR A 152 -23.92 22.20 4.87
CA TYR A 152 -23.72 23.48 5.54
C TYR A 152 -23.18 24.55 4.59
N ALA A 153 -22.15 24.23 3.81
CA ALA A 153 -21.54 25.16 2.85
C ALA A 153 -22.56 25.62 1.80
N THR A 154 -23.32 24.69 1.23
CA THR A 154 -24.35 24.96 0.22
C THR A 154 -25.46 25.87 0.76
N ARG A 155 -25.96 25.59 1.97
CA ARG A 155 -27.04 26.39 2.58
C ARG A 155 -26.57 27.79 2.97
N VAL A 156 -25.35 27.93 3.46
CA VAL A 156 -24.77 29.25 3.75
C VAL A 156 -24.58 30.05 2.47
N ASP A 157 -24.12 29.43 1.38
CA ASP A 157 -23.97 30.08 0.08
C ASP A 157 -25.30 30.63 -0.47
N TRP A 158 -26.37 29.82 -0.43
CA TRP A 158 -27.69 30.25 -0.90
C TRP A 158 -28.24 31.41 -0.08
N MET A 159 -28.08 31.38 1.25
CA MET A 159 -28.48 32.47 2.13
C MET A 159 -27.73 33.76 1.80
N MET A 160 -26.40 33.67 1.64
CA MET A 160 -25.55 34.83 1.35
C MET A 160 -25.75 35.39 -0.07
N SER A 161 -26.20 34.55 -1.00
CA SER A 161 -26.54 34.93 -2.38
C SER A 161 -27.97 35.50 -2.51
N GLY A 162 -28.77 35.44 -1.44
CA GLY A 162 -30.15 35.91 -1.39
C GLY A 162 -31.19 34.93 -1.97
N ASP A 163 -30.78 33.69 -2.25
CA ASP A 163 -31.67 32.61 -2.69
C ASP A 163 -32.46 32.01 -1.52
N ASP A 164 -31.89 32.08 -0.30
CA ASP A 164 -32.54 31.73 0.97
C ASP A 164 -32.68 32.95 1.89
N SER A 165 -33.82 33.06 2.57
CA SER A 165 -33.97 33.93 3.76
C SER A 165 -33.32 33.26 4.97
N GLU A 166 -33.10 34.01 6.06
CA GLU A 166 -32.62 33.43 7.33
C GLU A 166 -33.58 32.38 7.91
N GLU A 167 -34.87 32.48 7.64
CA GLU A 167 -35.87 31.49 8.04
C GLU A 167 -35.74 30.22 7.19
N ASN A 168 -35.73 30.36 5.86
CA ASN A 168 -35.55 29.24 4.94
C ASN A 168 -34.25 28.50 5.19
N PHE A 169 -33.14 29.21 5.44
CA PHE A 169 -31.86 28.62 5.79
C PHE A 169 -31.97 27.70 7.01
N ARG A 170 -32.60 28.18 8.10
CA ARG A 170 -32.74 27.41 9.36
C ARG A 170 -33.66 26.21 9.25
N GLU A 171 -34.67 26.28 8.39
CA GLU A 171 -35.59 25.16 8.14
C GLU A 171 -34.94 24.12 7.24
N ARG A 172 -34.50 24.52 6.04
CA ARG A 172 -33.96 23.62 5.02
C ARG A 172 -32.70 22.90 5.46
N ILE A 173 -31.83 23.55 6.23
CA ILE A 173 -30.63 22.88 6.73
C ILE A 173 -30.95 21.71 7.65
N LYS A 174 -32.02 21.81 8.45
CA LYS A 174 -32.46 20.70 9.31
C LYS A 174 -33.07 19.58 8.49
N GLU A 175 -33.84 19.93 7.46
CA GLU A 175 -34.46 18.98 6.54
C GLU A 175 -33.40 18.18 5.79
N ASP A 176 -32.44 18.86 5.16
CA ASP A 176 -31.35 18.22 4.41
C ASP A 176 -30.48 17.32 5.29
N LEU A 177 -30.13 17.78 6.50
CA LEU A 177 -29.35 16.95 7.44
C LEU A 177 -30.14 15.71 7.85
N ALA A 178 -31.45 15.84 8.09
CA ALA A 178 -32.30 14.71 8.44
C ALA A 178 -32.50 13.74 7.26
N GLU A 179 -32.56 14.24 6.03
CA GLU A 179 -32.58 13.43 4.82
C GLU A 179 -31.26 12.68 4.63
N PHE A 180 -30.13 13.37 4.76
CA PHE A 180 -28.80 12.78 4.65
C PHE A 180 -28.55 11.70 5.70
N GLU A 181 -28.93 11.90 6.96
CA GLU A 181 -28.75 10.86 7.98
C GLU A 181 -29.57 9.59 7.68
N LYS A 182 -30.75 9.73 7.03
CA LYS A 182 -31.52 8.57 6.56
C LYS A 182 -30.81 7.87 5.41
N GLU A 183 -30.32 8.64 4.42
CA GLU A 183 -29.53 8.12 3.30
C GLU A 183 -28.32 7.33 3.84
N TYR A 184 -27.50 7.97 4.68
CA TYR A 184 -26.30 7.39 5.28
C TYR A 184 -26.59 6.10 6.07
N ALA A 185 -27.67 6.08 6.85
CA ALA A 185 -28.05 4.89 7.62
C ALA A 185 -28.50 3.71 6.75
N SER A 186 -29.06 3.98 5.57
CA SER A 186 -29.50 2.96 4.61
C SER A 186 -28.50 2.64 3.50
N LYS A 187 -27.35 3.34 3.46
CA LYS A 187 -26.40 3.26 2.34
C LYS A 187 -25.77 1.87 2.25
N ASP A 188 -25.82 1.29 1.05
CA ASP A 188 -25.04 0.10 0.72
C ASP A 188 -23.64 0.54 0.29
N TRP A 189 -22.66 0.24 1.12
CA TRP A 189 -21.27 0.66 0.91
C TRP A 189 -20.50 -0.20 -0.08
N ILE A 190 -21.08 -1.32 -0.54
CA ILE A 190 -20.43 -2.22 -1.51
C ILE A 190 -20.54 -1.67 -2.93
N PHE A 191 -21.62 -0.92 -3.21
CA PHE A 191 -21.86 -0.29 -4.50
C PHE A 191 -21.59 1.20 -4.41
N SER A 192 -20.86 1.73 -5.38
CA SER A 192 -20.72 3.17 -5.58
C SER A 192 -21.73 3.58 -6.65
N ASP A 193 -22.62 4.51 -6.33
CA ASP A 193 -23.56 5.11 -7.31
C ASP A 193 -22.88 6.14 -8.23
N VAL A 194 -21.55 6.28 -8.13
CA VAL A 194 -20.74 7.25 -8.87
C VAL A 194 -20.02 6.56 -10.03
N ASP A 195 -20.44 6.87 -11.27
CA ASP A 195 -19.74 6.52 -12.52
C ASP A 195 -18.38 7.25 -12.67
#